data_AF-A0A5M7CAD0-F1
#
_entry.id   AF-A0A5M7CAD0-F1
#
_cell.length_a   1.000
_cell.length_b   1.000
_cell.length_c   1.000
_cell.angle_alpha   90.00
_cell.angle_beta   90.00
_cell.angle_gamma   90.00
#
_symmetry.space_group_name_H-M   'P 1'
#
loop_
_entity.id
_entity.type
_entity.pdbx_description
1 polymer ?
#
loop_
_entity_poly.entity_id
_entity_poly.type
_entity_poly.pdbx_seq_one_letter_code
_entity_poly.pdbx_strand_id
1 'polypeptide(L)'
;MPDNSAPATSGASRLDAATTYAPQEEARDQVRAYLAQLVDVIAQHPEPVMARDEAHWRLVELVDELSRDPLSPRRVQSRWLRLVPLLREVRPDIPFPALTDLLNRAVGTP
;
A
#
# COMPACT_ATOMS: atom_id res chain seq x y z
N MET A 1 -33.39 9.98 -46.33
CA MET A 1 -32.73 8.77 -46.87
C MET A 1 -31.53 9.22 -47.70
N PRO A 2 -30.29 8.90 -47.31
CA PRO A 2 -29.85 8.41 -45.99
C PRO A 2 -29.94 9.58 -44.97
N ASP A 3 -28.97 10.11 -44.22
CA ASP A 3 -27.57 9.78 -43.95
C ASP A 3 -27.08 10.45 -42.65
N ASN A 4 -25.86 10.16 -42.21
CA ASN A 4 -25.27 10.66 -40.95
C ASN A 4 -23.74 10.82 -41.07
N SER A 5 -23.17 11.95 -40.60
CA SER A 5 -21.72 12.09 -40.39
C SER A 5 -21.38 13.24 -39.45
N ALA A 6 -21.45 13.00 -38.14
CA ALA A 6 -20.74 13.80 -37.15
C ALA A 6 -19.30 13.25 -36.97
N PRO A 7 -18.23 14.04 -37.21
CA PRO A 7 -16.88 13.64 -36.84
C PRO A 7 -16.75 13.69 -35.31
N ALA A 8 -16.77 12.54 -34.65
CA ALA A 8 -16.51 12.46 -33.22
C ALA A 8 -15.02 12.71 -32.96
N THR A 9 -14.67 13.90 -32.47
CA THR A 9 -13.29 14.29 -32.13
C THR A 9 -12.82 13.62 -30.83
N SER A 10 -12.75 12.29 -30.82
CA SER A 10 -12.24 11.46 -29.72
C SER A 10 -10.71 11.52 -29.62
N GLY A 11 -10.18 12.73 -29.38
CA GLY A 11 -8.75 13.02 -29.32
C GLY A 11 -8.15 13.16 -27.91
N ALA A 12 -8.97 13.01 -26.85
CA ALA A 12 -8.63 13.45 -25.49
C ALA A 12 -8.66 12.32 -24.43
N SER A 13 -8.32 11.09 -24.79
CA SER A 13 -8.43 9.93 -23.85
C SER A 13 -7.36 8.85 -24.04
N ARG A 14 -6.11 9.25 -24.36
CA ARG A 14 -4.96 8.33 -24.38
C ARG A 14 -3.65 8.85 -23.80
N LEU A 15 -3.50 10.17 -23.58
CA LEU A 15 -2.29 10.72 -22.93
C LEU A 15 -2.40 10.74 -21.39
N ASP A 16 -3.56 11.11 -20.84
CA ASP A 16 -3.76 11.19 -19.37
C ASP A 16 -3.65 9.83 -18.63
N ALA A 17 -3.73 8.72 -19.38
CA ALA A 17 -3.53 7.38 -18.84
C ALA A 17 -2.05 7.09 -18.49
N ALA A 18 -1.08 7.80 -19.08
CA ALA A 18 0.34 7.52 -18.90
C ALA A 18 0.96 8.24 -17.67
N THR A 19 0.41 9.39 -17.27
CA THR A 19 1.05 10.29 -16.29
C THR A 19 0.71 9.96 -14.83
N THR A 20 -0.35 9.16 -14.59
CA THR A 20 -0.89 8.92 -13.24
C THR A 20 -0.28 7.69 -12.53
N TYR A 21 0.36 6.77 -13.27
CA TYR A 21 0.88 5.52 -12.70
C TYR A 21 2.12 5.71 -11.80
N ALA A 22 3.08 6.55 -12.22
CA ALA A 22 4.33 6.77 -11.50
C ALA A 22 4.17 7.06 -9.98
N PRO A 23 3.37 8.07 -9.54
CA PRO A 23 3.25 8.37 -8.11
C PRO A 23 2.58 7.26 -7.28
N GLN A 24 1.78 6.37 -7.90
CA GLN A 24 1.21 5.23 -7.18
C GLN A 24 2.20 4.06 -7.08
N GLU A 25 2.91 3.74 -8.16
CA GLU A 25 3.91 2.67 -8.16
C GLU A 25 5.15 3.04 -7.31
N GLU A 26 5.60 4.29 -7.35
CA GLU A 26 6.64 4.82 -6.46
C GLU A 26 6.22 4.75 -4.98
N ALA A 27 4.98 5.15 -4.65
CA ALA A 27 4.46 5.03 -3.28
C ALA A 27 4.33 3.57 -2.82
N ARG A 28 3.95 2.67 -3.74
CA ARG A 28 3.85 1.22 -3.52
C ARG A 28 5.21 0.61 -3.22
N ASP A 29 6.24 0.98 -3.97
CA ASP A 29 7.60 0.50 -3.71
C ASP A 29 8.24 1.13 -2.49
N GLN A 30 7.98 2.42 -2.21
CA GLN A 30 8.42 3.07 -0.98
C GLN A 30 7.81 2.42 0.27
N VAL A 31 6.49 2.14 0.28
CA VAL A 31 5.84 1.48 1.43
C VAL A 31 6.26 0.02 1.55
N ARG A 32 6.43 -0.70 0.43
CA ARG A 32 6.92 -2.08 0.39
C ARG A 32 8.34 -2.19 0.96
N ALA A 33 9.25 -1.31 0.54
CA ALA A 33 10.63 -1.28 1.04
C ALA A 33 10.71 -0.91 2.53
N TYR A 34 9.94 0.08 2.99
CA TYR A 34 9.88 0.45 4.41
C TYR A 34 9.32 -0.69 5.28
N LEU A 35 8.20 -1.29 4.87
CA LEU A 35 7.58 -2.37 5.64
C LEU A 35 8.45 -3.63 5.67
N ALA A 36 9.21 -3.91 4.60
CA ALA A 36 10.21 -4.99 4.59
C ALA A 36 11.35 -4.72 5.60
N GLN A 37 11.93 -3.52 5.63
CA GLN A 37 12.91 -3.14 6.66
C GLN A 37 12.33 -3.26 8.08
N LEU A 38 11.04 -2.96 8.25
CA LEU A 38 10.37 -3.11 9.52
C LEU A 38 10.20 -4.59 9.93
N VAL A 39 10.13 -5.55 8.99
CA VAL A 39 10.16 -7.00 9.31
C VAL A 39 11.47 -7.33 10.02
N ASP A 40 12.61 -6.95 9.43
CA ASP A 40 13.94 -7.20 10.01
C ASP A 40 14.10 -6.53 11.39
N VAL A 41 13.54 -5.34 11.57
CA VAL A 41 13.58 -4.60 12.84
C VAL A 41 12.72 -5.23 13.93
N ILE A 42 11.52 -5.73 13.60
CA ILE A 42 10.65 -6.45 14.54
C ILE A 42 11.22 -7.86 14.83
N ALA A 43 11.89 -8.48 13.85
CA ALA A 43 12.64 -9.72 14.04
C ALA A 43 13.81 -9.55 15.02
N GLN A 44 14.43 -8.37 15.09
CA GLN A 44 15.54 -8.04 16.00
C GLN A 44 15.10 -7.51 17.38
N HIS A 45 13.80 -7.50 17.70
CA HIS A 45 13.32 -7.07 19.01
C HIS A 45 13.92 -7.92 20.15
N PRO A 46 14.46 -7.31 21.24
CA PRO A 46 15.23 -8.03 22.24
C PRO A 46 14.38 -8.93 23.15
N GLU A 47 13.09 -8.61 23.32
CA GLU A 47 12.17 -9.39 24.14
C GLU A 47 11.24 -10.25 23.25
N PRO A 48 11.18 -11.59 23.45
CA PRO A 48 10.28 -12.47 22.72
C PRO A 48 8.86 -12.39 23.31
N VAL A 49 8.09 -11.38 22.88
CA VAL A 49 6.70 -11.16 23.29
C VAL A 49 5.72 -11.61 22.21
N MET A 50 4.57 -12.16 22.61
CA MET A 50 3.56 -12.67 21.66
C MET A 50 3.09 -11.62 20.63
N ALA A 51 2.99 -10.35 21.06
CA ALA A 51 2.66 -9.22 20.19
C ALA A 51 3.72 -8.97 19.10
N ARG A 52 5.01 -9.27 19.36
CA ARG A 52 6.11 -9.17 18.38
C ARG A 52 6.00 -10.27 17.34
N ASP A 53 5.67 -11.50 17.76
CA ASP A 53 5.53 -12.63 16.84
C ASP A 53 4.30 -12.43 15.93
N GLU A 54 3.18 -11.97 16.47
CA GLU A 54 2.02 -11.61 15.64
C GLU A 54 2.33 -10.39 14.76
N ALA A 55 2.93 -9.31 15.29
CA ALA A 55 3.30 -8.14 14.49
C ALA A 55 4.20 -8.51 13.30
N HIS A 56 5.24 -9.33 13.53
CA HIS A 56 6.13 -9.83 12.49
C HIS A 56 5.37 -10.60 11.40
N TRP A 57 4.55 -11.59 11.79
CA TRP A 57 3.76 -12.38 10.84
C TRP A 57 2.77 -11.52 10.04
N ARG A 58 2.01 -10.65 10.70
CA ARG A 58 1.05 -9.72 10.09
C ARG A 58 1.70 -8.71 9.14
N LEU A 59 2.94 -8.31 9.43
CA LEU A 59 3.73 -7.38 8.62
C LEU A 59 4.26 -8.06 7.35
N VAL A 60 4.75 -9.31 7.45
CA VAL A 60 5.07 -10.14 6.27
C VAL A 60 3.83 -10.34 5.40
N GLU A 61 2.69 -10.71 5.99
CA GLU A 61 1.41 -10.83 5.27
C GLU A 61 0.99 -9.53 4.54
N LEU A 62 1.36 -8.35 5.06
CA LEU A 62 1.08 -7.05 4.45
C LEU A 62 2.03 -6.74 3.29
N VAL A 63 3.33 -7.03 3.43
CA VAL A 63 4.33 -6.94 2.35
C VAL A 63 3.98 -7.87 1.19
N ASP A 64 3.52 -9.09 1.49
CA ASP A 64 3.00 -10.05 0.52
C ASP A 64 1.76 -9.50 -0.22
N GLU A 65 0.79 -8.92 0.50
CA GLU A 65 -0.41 -8.35 -0.11
C GLU A 65 -0.09 -7.15 -1.01
N LEU A 66 0.86 -6.30 -0.59
CA LEU A 66 1.41 -5.19 -1.37
C LEU A 66 2.19 -5.66 -2.61
N SER A 67 2.62 -6.91 -2.66
CA SER A 67 3.38 -7.50 -3.79
C SER A 67 2.51 -8.29 -4.78
N ARG A 68 1.19 -8.40 -4.57
CA ARG A 68 0.28 -9.13 -5.46
C ARG A 68 -0.16 -8.34 -6.68
N ASP A 69 -0.48 -9.05 -7.75
CA ASP A 69 -1.20 -8.52 -8.91
C ASP A 69 -2.39 -9.46 -9.23
N PRO A 70 -3.65 -8.97 -9.30
CA PRO A 70 -4.08 -7.63 -8.90
C PRO A 70 -3.97 -7.38 -7.40
N LEU A 71 -3.49 -6.18 -7.03
CA LEU A 71 -3.50 -5.70 -5.65
C LEU A 71 -4.95 -5.43 -5.19
N SER A 72 -5.25 -5.68 -3.90
CA SER A 72 -6.58 -5.44 -3.33
C SER A 72 -6.53 -4.38 -2.22
N PRO A 73 -6.90 -3.11 -2.49
CA PRO A 73 -6.78 -2.01 -1.51
C PRO A 73 -7.50 -2.31 -0.19
N ARG A 74 -8.70 -2.89 -0.26
CA ARG A 74 -9.48 -3.31 0.91
C ARG A 74 -8.76 -4.34 1.78
N ARG A 75 -7.98 -5.26 1.19
CA ARG A 75 -7.21 -6.26 1.95
C ARG A 75 -5.97 -5.64 2.57
N VAL A 76 -5.24 -4.78 1.84
CA VAL A 76 -4.10 -4.02 2.38
C VAL A 76 -4.54 -3.14 3.57
N GLN A 77 -5.60 -2.35 3.44
CA GLN A 77 -6.16 -1.54 4.53
C GLN A 77 -6.65 -2.41 5.72
N SER A 78 -7.35 -3.52 5.45
CA SER A 78 -7.83 -4.43 6.50
C SER A 78 -6.69 -5.15 7.25
N ARG A 79 -5.55 -5.39 6.59
CA ARG A 79 -4.32 -5.86 7.22
C ARG A 79 -3.66 -4.76 8.07
N TRP A 80 -3.49 -3.56 7.50
CA TRP A 80 -2.90 -2.41 8.18
C TRP A 80 -3.64 -2.05 9.49
N LEU A 81 -4.97 -1.92 9.45
CA LEU A 81 -5.78 -1.59 10.63
C LEU A 81 -5.69 -2.62 11.77
N ARG A 82 -5.38 -3.89 11.45
CA ARG A 82 -5.15 -4.95 12.45
C ARG A 82 -3.71 -5.00 12.96
N LEU A 83 -2.76 -4.54 12.15
CA LEU A 83 -1.33 -4.51 12.46
C LEU A 83 -0.94 -3.30 13.33
N VAL A 84 -1.56 -2.13 13.12
CA VAL A 84 -1.25 -0.89 13.85
C VAL A 84 -1.30 -1.03 15.39
N PRO A 85 -2.29 -1.72 16.02
CA PRO A 85 -2.27 -1.93 17.46
C PRO A 85 -1.05 -2.71 17.96
N LEU A 86 -0.69 -3.80 17.28
CA LEU A 86 0.46 -4.65 17.62
C LEU A 86 1.78 -3.88 17.45
N LEU A 87 1.91 -3.13 16.35
CA LEU A 87 3.08 -2.26 16.14
C LEU A 87 3.18 -1.15 17.18
N ARG A 88 2.08 -0.62 17.71
CA ARG A 88 2.11 0.38 18.81
C ARG A 88 2.60 -0.20 20.13
N GLU A 89 2.34 -1.48 20.38
CA GLU A 89 2.81 -2.20 21.57
C GLU A 89 4.32 -2.48 21.48
N VAL A 90 4.79 -2.95 20.32
CA VAL A 90 6.19 -3.39 20.12
C VAL A 90 7.14 -2.25 19.72
N ARG A 91 6.64 -1.24 18.99
CA ARG A 91 7.40 -0.09 18.46
C ARG A 91 6.54 1.19 18.40
N PRO A 92 6.27 1.82 19.56
CA PRO A 92 5.45 3.05 19.64
C PRO A 92 6.08 4.27 18.94
N ASP A 93 7.35 4.21 18.56
CA ASP A 93 8.09 5.24 17.82
C ASP A 93 7.76 5.32 16.32
N ILE A 94 7.01 4.35 15.78
CA ILE A 94 6.62 4.31 14.36
C ILE A 94 5.68 5.49 14.02
N PRO A 95 5.95 6.26 12.93
CA PRO A 95 5.11 7.38 12.51
C PRO A 95 3.85 6.91 11.78
N PHE A 96 2.91 6.30 12.51
CA PHE A 96 1.67 5.72 11.97
C PHE A 96 0.84 6.61 11.04
N PRO A 97 0.70 7.94 11.25
CA PRO A 97 -0.02 8.81 10.32
C PRO A 97 0.65 8.81 8.93
N ALA A 98 1.92 9.18 8.85
CA ALA A 98 2.68 9.24 7.59
C ALA A 98 2.75 7.90 6.85
N LEU A 99 2.78 6.78 7.59
CA LEU A 99 2.68 5.44 7.02
C LEU A 99 1.29 5.11 6.47
N THR A 100 0.23 5.58 7.13
CA THR A 100 -1.14 5.44 6.63
C THR A 100 -1.32 6.28 5.37
N ASP A 101 -0.82 7.52 5.36
CA ASP A 101 -0.88 8.41 4.20
C ASP A 101 -0.08 7.86 3.00
N LEU A 102 1.06 7.20 3.25
CA LEU A 102 1.86 6.53 2.23
C LEU A 102 1.17 5.27 1.70
N LEU A 103 0.61 4.44 2.59
CA LEU A 103 -0.12 3.23 2.23
C LEU A 103 -1.39 3.54 1.44
N ASN A 104 -2.13 4.60 1.81
CA ASN A 104 -3.31 5.07 1.07
C ASN A 104 -2.94 5.48 -0.36
N ARG A 105 -1.87 6.27 -0.53
CA ARG A 105 -1.33 6.63 -1.86
C ARG A 105 -0.92 5.39 -2.67
N ALA A 106 -0.21 4.45 -2.06
CA ALA A 106 0.21 3.19 -2.71
C ALA A 106 -0.95 2.34 -3.24
N VAL A 107 -2.11 2.34 -2.57
CA VAL A 107 -3.29 1.54 -2.96
C VAL A 107 -4.37 2.34 -3.68
N GLY A 108 -4.13 3.61 -4.00
CA GLY A 108 -5.06 4.45 -4.75
C GLY A 108 -6.32 4.84 -3.96
N THR A 109 -6.23 4.94 -2.63
CA THR A 109 -7.32 5.41 -1.77
C THR A 109 -7.02 6.79 -1.19
N PRO A 110 -8.02 7.67 -1.02
CA PRO A 110 -7.86 8.93 -0.28
C PRO A 110 -7.57 8.68 1.20
#